data_AF-A0A645GY46-F1
#
_entry.id   AF-A0A645GY46-F1
#
_cell.length_a   1.000
_cell.length_b   1.000
_cell.length_c   1.000
_cell.angle_alpha   90.00
_cell.angle_beta   90.00
_cell.angle_gamma   90.00
#
_symmetry.space_group_name_H-M   'P 1'
#
loop_
_entity.id
_entity.type
_entity.pdbx_description
1 polymer ?
#
loop_
_entity_poly.entity_id
_entity_poly.type
_entity_poly.pdbx_seq_one_letter_code
_entity_poly.pdbx_strand_id
1 'polypeptide(L)'
;MIDGGFAKAYQKETGISGYTLIYNSHGLVLVSHEPFESTEKAIAEEKDIHSSTVALQYSQARIMVSNTDIGAELKKNISELEKLVYAYRNGLIKEIK
;
A
#
# COMPACT_ATOMS: atom_id res chain seq x y z
N MET A 1 8.21 0.32 -2.04
CA MET A 1 8.58 1.12 -0.86
C MET A 1 9.93 1.75 -1.16
N ILE A 2 10.00 3.09 -1.27
CA ILE A 2 11.31 3.77 -1.36
C ILE A 2 11.84 3.77 0.07
N ASP A 3 12.88 2.99 0.31
CA ASP A 3 13.47 2.79 1.63
C ASP A 3 14.37 3.98 1.98
N GLY A 4 13.74 5.09 2.34
CA GLY A 4 14.39 6.23 2.99
C GLY A 4 14.28 6.18 4.52
N GLY A 5 13.82 5.05 5.07
CA GLY A 5 13.27 4.97 6.43
C GLY A 5 14.30 4.84 7.55
N PHE A 6 15.57 4.57 7.24
CA PHE A 6 16.62 4.42 8.24
C PHE A 6 17.97 4.94 7.75
N ALA A 7 17.98 6.08 7.05
CA ALA A 7 19.22 6.74 6.69
C ALA A 7 19.86 7.35 7.95
N LYS A 8 20.55 6.50 8.73
CA LYS A 8 21.35 6.85 9.92
C LYS A 8 22.28 8.04 9.70
N ALA A 9 22.61 8.32 8.43
CA ALA A 9 23.47 9.40 7.97
C ALA A 9 22.90 10.82 8.12
N TYR A 10 21.58 11.02 8.23
CA TYR A 10 20.98 12.37 8.30
C TYR A 10 20.29 12.70 9.63
N GLN A 11 20.31 11.76 10.57
CA GLN A 11 19.69 11.89 11.89
C GLN A 11 20.40 12.96 12.75
N LYS A 12 21.71 13.15 12.56
CA LYS A 12 22.53 14.11 13.32
C LYS A 12 22.21 15.57 13.00
N GLU A 13 21.80 15.85 11.77
CA GLU A 13 21.61 17.20 11.23
C GLU A 13 20.15 17.64 11.28
N THR A 14 19.21 16.70 11.09
CA THR A 14 17.78 17.02 10.96
C THR A 14 16.96 16.72 12.21
N GLY A 15 17.50 15.91 13.12
CA GLY A 15 16.78 15.50 14.33
C GLY A 15 15.62 14.53 14.10
N ILE A 16 15.39 14.06 12.87
CA ILE A 16 14.35 13.07 12.52
C ILE A 16 14.97 11.73 12.10
N SER A 17 14.28 10.63 12.38
CA SER A 17 14.71 9.26 12.06
C SER A 17 14.56 8.89 10.57
N GLY A 18 13.84 9.69 9.80
CA GLY A 18 13.59 9.45 8.39
C GLY A 18 12.19 9.85 7.97
N TYR A 19 11.88 9.61 6.69
CA TYR A 19 10.56 9.84 6.13
C TYR A 19 9.96 8.55 5.60
N THR A 20 8.66 8.40 5.79
CA THR A 20 7.85 7.33 5.18
C THR A 20 6.91 7.94 4.17
N LEU A 21 6.98 7.45 2.93
CA LEU A 21 6.03 7.78 1.87
C LEU A 21 4.93 6.72 1.80
N ILE A 22 3.73 7.10 2.20
CA ILE A 22 2.54 6.25 2.19
C ILE A 22 1.73 6.59 0.94
N TYR A 23 1.43 5.59 0.12
CA TYR A 23 0.57 5.74 -1.04
C TYR A 23 -0.60 4.76 -0.96
N ASN A 24 -1.82 5.26 -1.13
CA ASN A 24 -3.04 4.44 -1.17
C ASN A 24 -4.06 5.02 -2.17
N SER A 25 -5.25 4.42 -2.25
CA SER A 25 -6.28 4.82 -3.23
C SER A 25 -6.74 6.28 -3.14
N HIS A 26 -6.50 6.94 -2.00
CA HIS A 26 -6.88 8.33 -1.74
C HIS A 26 -5.77 9.34 -2.06
N GLY A 27 -4.54 8.87 -2.25
CA GLY A 27 -3.39 9.73 -2.53
C GLY A 27 -2.14 9.34 -1.77
N LEU A 28 -1.28 10.33 -1.60
CA LEU A 28 0.10 10.19 -1.14
C LEU A 28 0.33 11.06 0.08
N VAL A 29 0.94 10.48 1.12
CA VAL A 29 1.27 11.14 2.38
C VAL A 29 2.75 10.92 2.66
N LEU A 30 3.48 12.01 2.90
CA LEU A 30 4.84 11.96 3.41
C LEU A 30 4.81 12.25 4.91
N VAL A 31 5.34 11.33 5.71
CA VAL A 31 5.35 11.40 7.18
C VAL A 31 6.81 11.41 7.64
N SER A 32 7.17 12.29 8.58
CA SER A 32 8.46 12.22 9.29
C SER A 32 8.31 11.47 10.60
N HIS A 33 9.37 10.78 11.01
CA HIS A 33 9.43 10.09 12.30
C HIS A 33 10.44 10.74 13.23
N GLU A 34 10.08 10.89 14.49
CA GLU A 34 11.04 11.26 15.52
C GLU A 34 11.92 10.07 15.94
N PRO A 35 13.17 10.31 16.32
CA PRO A 35 14.06 9.28 16.81
C PRO A 35 13.77 8.90 18.26
N PHE A 36 13.87 7.60 18.54
CA PHE A 36 13.97 7.11 19.91
C PHE A 36 15.37 7.37 20.44
N GLU A 37 15.47 7.84 21.69
CA GLU A 37 16.77 8.05 22.36
C GLU A 37 17.47 6.72 22.69
N SER A 38 16.74 5.74 23.23
CA SER A 38 17.22 4.36 23.40
C SER A 38 16.06 3.39 23.59
N THR A 39 16.30 2.11 23.35
CA THR A 39 15.31 1.04 23.56
C THR A 39 14.87 1.00 25.03
N GLU A 40 15.82 1.11 25.96
CA GLU A 40 15.56 1.07 27.40
C GLU A 40 14.68 2.26 27.83
N LYS A 41 14.95 3.45 27.30
CA LYS A 41 14.19 4.65 27.62
C LYS A 41 12.80 4.64 26.99
N ALA A 42 12.67 4.15 25.75
CA ALA A 42 11.37 4.01 25.09
C ALA A 42 10.45 3.01 25.83
N ILE A 43 11.02 1.91 26.35
CA ILE A 43 10.26 0.94 27.15
C ILE A 43 9.91 1.52 28.53
N ALA A 44 10.86 2.17 29.21
CA ALA A 44 10.65 2.69 30.56
C ALA A 44 9.66 3.88 30.60
N GLU A 45 9.65 4.71 29.55
CA GLU A 45 8.77 5.88 29.45
C GLU A 45 7.48 5.60 28.65
N GLU A 46 7.25 4.35 28.22
CA GLU A 46 6.14 3.96 27.32
C GLU A 46 6.00 4.89 26.11
N LYS A 47 7.15 5.34 25.57
CA LYS A 47 7.20 6.38 24.55
C LYS A 47 6.76 5.80 23.21
N ASP A 48 5.63 6.28 22.68
CA ASP A 48 5.08 5.84 21.40
C ASP A 48 5.74 6.57 20.21
N ILE A 49 5.51 6.08 18.99
CA ILE A 49 6.03 6.69 17.76
C ILE A 49 5.37 8.06 17.55
N HIS A 50 6.16 9.12 17.72
CA HIS A 50 5.76 10.46 17.30
C HIS A 50 6.06 10.66 15.81
N SER A 51 4.99 10.85 15.05
CA SER A 51 5.04 11.10 13.61
C SER A 51 4.31 12.38 13.27
N SER A 52 4.87 13.17 12.35
CA SER A 52 4.22 14.37 11.83
C SER A 52 4.02 14.28 10.32
N THR A 53 2.88 14.75 9.83
CA THR A 53 2.59 14.81 8.39
C THR A 53 3.32 16.00 7.79
N VAL A 54 4.15 15.73 6.78
CA VAL A 54 5.03 16.72 6.16
C VAL A 54 4.40 17.25 4.87
N ALA A 55 3.83 16.35 4.07
CA ALA A 55 3.15 16.70 2.83
C ALA A 55 2.03 15.72 2.55
N LEU A 56 0.94 16.22 1.98
CA LEU A 56 -0.20 15.40 1.61
C LEU A 56 -0.72 15.82 0.24
N GLN A 57 -0.84 14.84 -0.65
CA GLN A 57 -1.39 15.01 -1.99
C GLN A 57 -2.58 14.08 -2.15
N TYR A 58 -3.78 14.65 -2.22
CA TYR A 58 -4.97 13.89 -2.58
C TYR A 58 -4.97 13.57 -4.07
N SER A 59 -5.41 12.37 -4.43
CA SER A 59 -5.77 12.09 -5.81
C SER A 59 -7.10 12.79 -6.13
N GLN A 60 -7.20 13.42 -7.31
CA GLN A 60 -8.45 14.10 -7.72
C GLN A 60 -9.64 13.13 -7.83
N ALA A 61 -9.36 11.86 -8.12
CA ALA A 61 -10.32 10.77 -8.09
C ALA A 61 -9.69 9.54 -7.40
N ARG A 62 -10.51 8.78 -6.67
CA ARG A 62 -10.07 7.55 -6.00
C ARG A 62 -9.68 6.51 -7.04
N ILE A 63 -8.49 5.92 -6.92
CA ILE A 63 -8.08 4.81 -7.77
C ILE A 63 -8.74 3.53 -7.26
N MET A 64 -9.53 2.88 -8.12
CA MET A 64 -10.17 1.60 -7.81
C MET A 64 -9.31 0.45 -8.34
N VAL A 65 -9.47 -0.74 -7.75
CA VAL A 65 -8.84 -1.97 -8.27
C VAL A 65 -9.17 -2.17 -9.75
N SER A 66 -10.39 -1.81 -10.19
CA SER A 66 -10.81 -1.90 -11.60
C SER A 66 -10.02 -1.02 -12.56
N ASN A 67 -9.21 -0.08 -12.06
CA ASN A 67 -8.33 0.81 -12.85
C ASN A 67 -6.88 0.31 -12.89
N THR A 68 -6.55 -0.77 -12.19
CA THR A 68 -5.20 -1.35 -12.19
C THR A 68 -5.12 -2.50 -13.21
N ASP A 69 -3.89 -2.90 -13.53
CA ASP A 69 -3.64 -4.06 -14.40
C ASP A 69 -4.26 -5.35 -13.81
N ILE A 70 -4.20 -5.51 -12.49
CA ILE A 70 -4.86 -6.59 -11.76
C ILE A 70 -6.38 -6.53 -11.99
N GLY A 71 -6.98 -5.34 -11.96
CA GLY A 71 -8.40 -5.16 -12.27
C GLY A 71 -8.76 -5.57 -13.69
N ALA A 72 -7.88 -5.31 -14.66
CA ALA A 72 -8.08 -5.74 -16.04
C ALA A 72 -8.03 -7.28 -16.16
N GLU A 73 -7.06 -7.91 -15.50
CA GLU A 73 -6.93 -9.36 -15.45
C GLU A 73 -8.14 -10.03 -14.78
N LEU A 74 -8.61 -9.49 -13.65
CA LEU A 74 -9.80 -9.98 -12.96
C LEU A 74 -11.04 -9.92 -13.86
N LYS A 75 -11.25 -8.81 -14.57
CA LYS A 75 -12.36 -8.67 -15.53
C LYS A 75 -12.27 -9.69 -16.66
N LYS A 76 -11.06 -9.94 -17.17
CA LYS A 76 -10.83 -10.97 -18.18
C LYS A 76 -11.20 -12.35 -17.66
N ASN A 77 -10.71 -12.72 -16.47
CA ASN A 77 -10.99 -14.01 -15.85
C ASN A 77 -12.49 -14.22 -15.59
N ILE A 78 -13.19 -13.17 -15.14
CA ILE A 78 -14.66 -13.20 -14.99
C ILE A 78 -15.32 -13.50 -16.34
N SER A 79 -14.96 -12.77 -17.40
CA SER A 79 -15.53 -12.99 -18.73
C SER A 79 -15.29 -14.41 -19.27
N GLU A 80 -14.10 -14.96 -19.02
CA GLU A 80 -13.75 -16.33 -19.42
C GLU A 80 -14.56 -17.37 -18.63
N LEU A 81 -14.72 -17.17 -17.33
CA LEU A 81 -15.55 -18.05 -16.49
C LEU A 81 -17.02 -17.99 -16.88
N GLU A 82 -17.55 -16.81 -17.20
CA GLU A 82 -18.93 -16.66 -17.69
C GLU A 82 -19.15 -17.42 -19.00
N LYS A 83 -18.20 -17.34 -19.94
CA LYS A 83 -18.23 -18.11 -21.18
C LYS A 83 -18.15 -19.61 -20.92
N LEU A 84 -17.30 -20.04 -20.00
CA LEU A 84 -17.18 -21.45 -19.62
C LEU A 84 -18.50 -21.98 -19.05
N VAL A 85 -19.11 -21.25 -18.12
CA VAL A 85 -20.42 -21.59 -17.54
C VAL A 85 -21.49 -21.64 -18.61
N TYR A 86 -21.51 -20.68 -19.53
CA TYR A 86 -22.44 -20.68 -20.66
C TYR A 86 -22.25 -21.92 -21.55
N ALA A 87 -21.01 -22.23 -21.93
CA ALA A 87 -20.70 -23.35 -22.80
C ALA A 87 -21.08 -24.70 -22.16
N TYR A 88 -20.85 -24.83 -20.85
CA TYR A 88 -21.28 -26.00 -20.09
C TYR A 88 -22.81 -26.16 -20.06
N ARG A 89 -23.53 -25.08 -19.70
CA ARG A 89 -25.00 -25.10 -19.60
C ARG A 89 -25.70 -25.38 -20.92
N ASN A 90 -25.10 -24.98 -22.04
CA ASN A 90 -25.64 -25.23 -23.38
C ASN A 90 -25.13 -26.54 -24.00
N GLY A 91 -24.36 -27.35 -23.28
CA GLY A 91 -23.84 -28.63 -23.77
C GLY A 91 -22.76 -28.50 -24.86
N LEU A 92 -22.20 -27.30 -25.06
CA LEU A 92 -21.08 -27.07 -25.97
C LEU A 92 -19.78 -27.69 -25.44
N ILE A 93 -19.64 -27.76 -24.12
CA ILE A 93 -18.58 -28.48 -23.42
C ILE A 93 -19.27 -29.51 -22.52
N LYS A 94 -18.83 -30.77 -22.60
CA LYS A 94 -19.33 -31.86 -21.76
C LYS A 94 -18.44 -32.01 -20.53
N GLU A 95 -19.06 -32.36 -19.40
CA GLU A 95 -18.31 -32.85 -18.25
C GLU A 95 -17.58 -34.13 -18.66
N ILE A 96 -16.25 -34.12 -18.52
CA ILE A 96 -15.46 -35.34 -18.71
C ILE A 96 -15.49 -36.04 -17.35
N LYS A 97 -16.19 -37.18 -17.29
CA LYS A 97 -16.14 -38.10 -16.14
C LYS A 97 -14.86 -38.91 -16.14
#